data_AF-A0A448T313-F1
#
_entry.id   AF-A0A448T313-F1
#
_cell.length_a   1.000
_cell.length_b   1.000
_cell.length_c   1.000
_cell.angle_alpha   90.00
_cell.angle_beta   90.00
_cell.angle_gamma   90.00
#
_symmetry.space_group_name_H-M   'P 1'
#
loop_
_entity.id
_entity.type
_entity.pdbx_description
1 polymer ?
#
loop_
_entity_poly.entity_id
_entity_poly.type
_entity_poly.pdbx_seq_one_letter_code
_entity_poly.pdbx_strand_id
1 'polypeptide(L)' 'MKYISGQTVPKSGIYGLFSHTGKQENRVTCVKGEPFPPTPRSNMYYKLLVAA' A
#
# COMPACT_ATOMS: atom_id res chain seq x y z
N MET A 1 0.05 -8.76 -5.65
CA MET A 1 1.00 -8.73 -4.54
C MET A 1 0.42 -7.97 -3.35
N LYS A 2 0.86 -8.33 -2.14
CA LYS A 2 0.69 -7.53 -0.91
C LYS A 2 2.04 -6.87 -0.61
N TYR A 3 2.02 -5.61 -0.21
CA TYR A 3 3.21 -4.83 0.16
C TYR A 3 3.08 -4.34 1.60
N ILE A 4 4.20 -4.08 2.26
CA ILE A 4 4.22 -3.61 3.65
C ILE A 4 4.76 -2.18 3.74
N SER A 5 4.49 -1.52 4.86
CA SER A 5 5.09 -0.22 5.20
C SER A 5 6.61 -0.25 5.04
N GLY A 6 7.18 0.83 4.51
CA GLY A 6 8.64 0.99 4.38
C GLY A 6 9.28 0.23 3.20
N GLN A 7 8.56 -0.71 2.58
CA GLN A 7 9.05 -1.36 1.37
C GLN A 7 9.08 -0.37 0.20
N THR A 8 10.07 -0.47 -0.69
CA THR A 8 10.12 0.36 -1.89
C THR A 8 8.95 0.04 -2.83
N VAL A 9 8.27 1.08 -3.27
CA VAL A 9 7.14 1.01 -4.20
C VAL A 9 7.65 0.57 -5.58
N PRO A 10 7.18 -0.57 -6.11
CA PRO A 10 7.68 -1.08 -7.40
C PRO A 10 7.06 -0.37 -8.61
N LYS A 11 5.85 0.19 -8.47
CA LYS A 11 5.11 0.85 -9.55
C LYS A 11 4.33 2.05 -9.02
N SER A 12 4.33 3.16 -9.74
CA SER A 12 3.52 4.33 -9.38
C SER A 12 2.03 4.04 -9.56
N GLY A 13 1.20 4.61 -8.70
CA GLY A 13 -0.25 4.48 -8.81
C GLY A 13 -0.97 4.58 -7.48
N ILE A 14 -2.25 4.16 -7.48
CA ILE A 14 -3.10 4.15 -6.30
C ILE A 14 -3.05 2.77 -5.67
N TYR A 15 -2.62 2.74 -4.41
CA TYR A 15 -2.60 1.55 -3.57
C TYR A 15 -3.72 1.62 -2.54
N GLY A 16 -4.46 0.53 -2.39
CA GLY A 16 -5.37 0.36 -1.28
C GLY A 16 -4.60 -0.14 -0.06
N LEU A 17 -4.88 0.46 1.09
CA LEU A 17 -4.46 -0.04 2.40
C LEU A 17 -5.53 -0.98 2.92
N PHE A 18 -5.14 -2.22 3.21
CA PHE A 18 -6.02 -3.28 3.68
C PHE A 18 -5.60 -3.75 5.06
N SER A 19 -6.58 -4.10 5.89
CA SER A 19 -6.38 -4.78 7.16
C SER A 19 -6.02 -6.26 6.95
N HIS A 20 -5.53 -6.93 8.00
CA HIS A 20 -5.21 -8.35 7.97
C HIS A 20 -6.40 -9.24 7.55
N THR A 21 -7.64 -8.81 7.82
CA THR A 21 -8.88 -9.50 7.41
C THR A 21 -9.27 -9.24 5.95
N GLY A 22 -8.56 -8.35 5.25
CA GLY A 22 -8.85 -8.02 3.85
C GLY A 22 -9.86 -6.89 3.64
N LYS A 23 -10.31 -6.22 4.70
CA LYS A 23 -11.12 -5.00 4.58
C LYS A 23 -10.24 -3.83 4.12
N GLN A 24 -10.66 -3.13 3.07
CA GLN A 24 -10.00 -1.91 2.62
C GLN A 24 -10.30 -0.78 3.61
N GLU A 25 -9.26 -0.15 4.12
CA GLU A 25 -9.37 0.94 5.09
C GLU A 25 -9.07 2.30 4.47
N ASN A 26 -8.12 2.37 3.51
CA ASN A 26 -7.76 3.63 2.86
C ASN A 26 -7.26 3.43 1.42
N ARG A 27 -7.08 4.53 0.68
CA ARG A 27 -6.39 4.59 -0.61
C ARG A 27 -5.30 5.65 -0.55
N VAL A 28 -4.11 5.30 -1.03
CA VAL A 28 -2.95 6.18 -1.04
C VAL A 28 -2.34 6.19 -2.42
N THR A 29 -1.87 7.36 -2.84
CA THR A 29 -1.06 7.49 -4.06
C THR A 29 0.39 7.25 -3.68
N CYS A 30 1.06 6.33 -4.37
CA CYS A 30 2.47 6.02 -4.15
C CYS A 30 3.26 6.22 -5.44
N VAL A 31 4.49 6.69 -5.30
CA VAL A 31 5.42 6.92 -6.40
C VAL A 31 6.46 5.80 -6.42
N LYS A 32 6.75 5.24 -7.61
CA LYS A 32 7.79 4.24 -7.78
C LYS A 32 9.14 4.74 -7.23
N GLY A 33 9.80 3.90 -6.45
CA GLY A 33 11.11 4.20 -5.86
C GLY A 33 11.04 4.81 -4.46
N GLU A 34 9.89 5.34 -4.05
CA GLU A 34 9.67 5.80 -2.67
C GLU A 34 9.26 4.64 -1.76
N PRO A 35 9.46 4.72 -0.43
CA PRO A 35 8.92 3.74 0.50
C PRO A 35 7.40 3.85 0.64
N PHE A 36 6.71 2.72 0.83
CA PHE A 36 5.29 2.73 1.19
C PHE A 36 5.08 3.45 2.53
N PRO A 37 3.99 4.23 2.67
CA PRO A 37 3.74 5.00 3.87
C PRO A 37 3.51 4.10 5.11
N PRO A 38 3.74 4.62 6.32
CA PRO A 38 3.50 3.89 7.56
C PRO A 38 2.05 3.46 7.69
N THR A 39 1.84 2.22 8.10
CA THR A 39 0.50 1.68 8.33
C THR A 39 -0.02 2.07 9.72
N PRO A 40 -1.29 2.51 9.86
CA PRO A 40 -1.86 2.91 11.16
C PRO A 40 -1.92 1.81 12.22
N ARG A 41 -1.98 0.54 11.80
CA ARG A 41 -2.04 -0.63 12.68
C ARG A 41 -1.11 -1.71 12.17
N SER A 42 -0.66 -2.58 13.07
CA SER A 42 0.10 -3.78 12.72
C SER A 42 -0.70 -4.72 11.81
N ASN A 43 0.01 -5.51 11.00
CA ASN A 43 -0.55 -6.50 10.05
C ASN A 43 -1.44 -5.93 8.93
N MET A 44 -1.31 -4.63 8.63
CA MET A 44 -1.91 -4.05 7.44
C MET A 44 -0.98 -4.19 6.23
N TYR A 45 -1.55 -4.18 5.03
CA TYR A 45 -0.79 -4.29 3.79
C TYR A 45 -1.37 -3.40 2.68
N TYR A 46 -0.49 -3.00 1.76
CA TYR A 46 -0.86 -2.28 0.55
C TYR A 46 -1.07 -3.24 -0.62
N LYS A 47 -2.01 -2.91 -1.51
CA LYS A 47 -2.24 -3.62 -2.77
C LYS A 47 -2.51 -2.60 -3.86
N LEU A 48 -1.82 -2.73 -5.00
CA LEU A 48 -2.03 -1.86 -6.14
C LEU A 48 -3.47 -2.03 -6.66
N LEU A 49 -4.20 -0.92 -6.76
CA LEU A 49 -5.57 -0.87 -7.30
C LEU A 49 -5.55 -0.35 -8.74
N VAL A 50 -4.86 0.77 -8.95
CA VAL A 50 -4.75 1.43 -10.26
C VAL A 50 -3.30 1.77 -10.50
N ALA A 51 -2.73 1.23 -11.56
CA ALA A 51 -1.41 1.65 -12.02
C ALA A 51 -1.50 3.00 -12.74
N ALA A 52 -0.53 3.87 -12.47
CA ALA A 52 -0.23 5.00 -13.35
C ALA A 52 0.63 4.54 -14.54
#